data_AF-A0A1H9Q8F0-F1
#
_entry.id   AF-A0A1H9Q8F0-F1
#
_cell.length_a   1.000
_cell.length_b   1.000
_cell.length_c   1.000
_cell.angle_alpha   90.00
_cell.angle_beta   90.00
_cell.angle_gamma   90.00
#
_symmetry.space_group_name_H-M   'P 1'
#
loop_
_entity.id
_entity.type
_entity.pdbx_description
1 polymer ?
#
loop_
_entity_poly.entity_id
_entity_poly.type
_entity_poly.pdbx_seq_one_letter_code
_entity_poly.pdbx_strand_id
1 'polypeptide(L)'
;MDAIYPFDTTNGAEATSGDWVDEDVAQGIEGSVPPARVFSAPQTEILNAIKGVLGENTPSADDLTQLFQAIVQAHRITESKTYYVPGDYDTVQDCLLELSDKIIPSDVEVQIVLGAGDHTIDVSTGPVVLNHPYGSQISIRGQDLLNAFPTYATVDNATAATVEASLRAIFPTRIVVTGAVKAGFYMTGGGFGTIKDILFVGDKTAGQVGFLIGDWLNQIGTGYTRIEQCWFHNFGNTGLRINYASAVQAYRVGATHNTQCGFLAANMSGIQVLDTWIAMYNGYQGLAITDNSFAELFSGAGDFRSNTKDGIRADNTSNFQSGGATALRCKANGTYGITASQGGFALVYAYDGGTNTSGDLLAQIGATMDVSGSVTTPTCSPTANASGNQNSYIYSH
;
A
#
# COMPACT_ATOMS: atom_id res chain seq x y z
N MET A 1 20.10 18.54 15.12
CA MET A 1 19.74 17.56 14.07
C MET A 1 21.02 17.33 13.30
N ASP A 2 21.68 16.20 13.54
CA ASP A 2 22.85 15.79 12.78
C ASP A 2 22.36 15.31 11.41
N ALA A 3 22.76 16.03 10.35
CA ALA A 3 22.44 15.66 8.98
C ALA A 3 23.55 14.78 8.40
N ILE A 4 23.12 13.69 7.76
CA ILE A 4 23.92 12.63 7.15
C ILE A 4 24.24 13.03 5.70
N TYR A 5 25.49 12.85 5.28
CA TYR A 5 26.00 13.14 3.93
C TYR A 5 25.58 12.06 2.90
N PRO A 6 25.53 12.37 1.59
CA PRO A 6 25.24 11.37 0.56
C PRO A 6 26.45 10.45 0.34
N PHE A 7 26.21 9.14 0.44
CA PHE A 7 27.18 8.08 0.13
C PHE A 7 27.21 7.75 -1.37
N ASP A 8 28.33 7.22 -1.86
CA ASP A 8 28.39 6.46 -3.11
C ASP A 8 27.45 5.24 -3.01
N THR A 9 26.46 5.17 -3.90
CA THR A 9 25.38 4.16 -3.87
C THR A 9 25.84 2.75 -4.25
N THR A 10 27.12 2.56 -4.60
CA THR A 10 27.61 1.26 -5.09
C THR A 10 28.44 0.47 -4.07
N ASN A 11 29.02 1.12 -3.05
CA ASN A 11 29.98 0.46 -2.15
C ASN A 11 30.10 1.08 -0.73
N GLY A 12 29.39 2.17 -0.42
CA GLY A 12 29.30 2.72 0.95
C GLY A 12 30.61 3.26 1.54
N ALA A 13 31.64 3.48 0.72
CA ALA A 13 32.85 4.20 1.13
C ALA A 13 32.72 5.70 0.82
N GLU A 14 33.48 6.54 1.53
CA GLU A 14 33.63 7.95 1.16
C GLU A 14 34.21 8.02 -0.27
N ALA A 15 33.52 8.72 -1.17
CA ALA A 15 33.91 8.82 -2.57
C ALA A 15 35.30 9.46 -2.70
N THR A 16 36.27 8.66 -3.14
CA THR A 16 37.68 9.06 -3.33
C THR A 16 38.07 8.96 -4.79
N SER A 17 37.39 9.74 -5.65
CA SER A 17 37.89 10.17 -6.96
C SER A 17 36.87 11.15 -7.56
N GLY A 18 37.20 12.33 -8.06
CA GLY A 18 38.50 12.92 -8.30
C GLY A 18 38.35 14.09 -9.27
N ASP A 19 37.43 15.02 -9.00
CA ASP A 19 37.27 16.30 -9.71
C ASP A 19 36.74 17.45 -8.82
N TRP A 20 36.51 17.21 -7.52
CA TRP A 20 36.03 18.25 -6.61
C TRP A 20 37.17 18.71 -5.71
N VAL A 21 37.75 19.85 -6.06
CA VAL A 21 38.77 20.51 -5.26
C VAL A 21 38.06 21.39 -4.24
N ASP A 22 38.11 20.99 -2.96
CA ASP A 22 37.67 21.82 -1.83
C ASP A 22 38.71 22.93 -1.60
N GLU A 23 38.77 23.90 -2.52
CA GLU A 23 39.71 25.02 -2.46
C GLU A 23 39.02 26.39 -2.45
N ASP A 24 39.75 27.33 -1.85
CA ASP A 24 39.36 28.66 -1.37
C ASP A 24 38.41 29.44 -2.30
N VAL A 25 37.17 29.62 -1.83
CA VAL A 25 36.10 30.40 -2.47
C VAL A 25 36.56 31.83 -2.82
N ALA A 26 37.57 32.37 -2.13
CA ALA A 26 38.10 33.71 -2.38
C ALA A 26 38.84 33.86 -3.73
N GLN A 27 39.26 32.77 -4.37
CA GLN A 27 40.06 32.84 -5.61
C GLN A 27 39.24 32.73 -6.91
N GLY A 28 37.95 32.38 -6.84
CA GLY A 28 37.04 32.43 -7.99
C GLY A 28 37.46 31.58 -9.20
N ILE A 29 37.99 30.37 -8.95
CA ILE A 29 38.41 29.45 -10.00
C ILE A 29 37.18 28.74 -10.62
N GLU A 30 37.14 28.68 -11.95
CA GLU A 30 36.08 28.01 -12.70
C GLU A 30 36.08 26.50 -12.37
N GLY A 31 34.96 26.00 -11.81
CA GLY A 31 34.81 24.61 -11.36
C GLY A 31 34.70 24.40 -9.84
N SER A 32 34.92 25.45 -9.02
CA SER A 32 34.77 25.36 -7.57
C SER A 32 33.29 25.28 -7.15
N VAL A 33 32.93 24.23 -6.39
CA VAL A 33 31.61 24.09 -5.76
C VAL A 33 31.77 24.23 -4.24
N PRO A 34 31.03 25.14 -3.57
CA PRO A 34 31.11 25.27 -2.12
C PRO A 34 30.71 23.97 -1.40
N PRO A 35 31.32 23.65 -0.24
CA PRO A 35 31.00 22.42 0.48
C PRO A 35 29.52 22.40 0.90
N ALA A 36 28.86 21.23 0.87
CA ALA A 36 27.42 21.08 1.12
C ALA A 36 26.92 21.72 2.43
N ARG A 37 27.81 21.90 3.42
CA ARG A 37 27.51 22.57 4.70
C ARG A 37 27.20 24.07 4.59
N VAL A 38 27.58 24.73 3.49
CA VAL A 38 27.32 26.17 3.29
C VAL A 38 25.85 26.38 2.89
N PHE A 39 25.29 25.43 2.12
CA PHE A 39 23.90 25.36 1.66
C PHE A 39 22.89 24.91 2.72
N SER A 40 22.89 25.57 3.87
CA SER A 40 21.89 25.33 4.93
C SER A 40 20.50 25.93 4.60
N ALA A 41 20.43 26.87 3.66
CA ALA A 41 19.21 27.51 3.18
C ALA A 41 19.40 28.01 1.73
N PRO A 42 19.00 27.24 0.71
CA PRO A 42 19.28 27.54 -0.70
C PRO A 42 18.83 28.95 -1.13
N GLN A 43 17.70 29.42 -0.59
CA GLN A 43 17.21 30.78 -0.86
C GLN A 43 18.09 31.87 -0.27
N THR A 44 18.72 31.63 0.88
CA THR A 44 19.69 32.55 1.50
C THR A 44 21.00 32.57 0.71
N GLU A 45 21.44 31.42 0.19
CA GLU A 45 22.61 31.37 -0.68
C GLU A 45 22.39 32.11 -1.98
N ILE A 46 21.24 31.88 -2.64
CA ILE A 46 20.88 32.57 -3.88
C ILE A 46 20.84 34.09 -3.63
N LEU A 47 20.23 34.52 -2.52
CA LEU A 47 20.21 35.94 -2.14
C LEU A 47 21.62 36.50 -1.90
N ASN A 48 22.50 35.74 -1.24
CA ASN A 48 23.87 36.17 -0.96
C ASN A 48 24.73 36.19 -2.23
N ALA A 49 24.58 35.23 -3.14
CA ALA A 49 25.24 35.21 -4.44
C ALA A 49 24.79 36.40 -5.30
N ILE A 50 23.48 36.68 -5.33
CA ILE A 50 22.93 37.83 -6.04
C ILE A 50 23.46 39.15 -5.44
N LYS A 51 23.51 39.29 -4.12
CA LYS A 51 24.13 40.45 -3.44
C LYS A 51 25.62 40.57 -3.75
N GLY A 52 26.35 39.46 -3.80
CA GLY A 52 27.77 39.42 -4.15
C GLY A 52 28.06 39.92 -5.57
N VAL A 53 27.15 39.64 -6.52
CA VAL A 53 27.28 40.07 -7.92
C VAL A 53 26.73 41.49 -8.16
N LEU A 54 25.65 41.88 -7.47
CA LEU A 54 24.99 43.18 -7.65
C LEU A 54 25.52 44.30 -6.73
N GLY A 55 26.36 43.99 -5.76
CA GLY A 55 26.91 44.95 -4.79
C GLY A 55 25.86 45.46 -3.80
N GLU A 56 25.84 46.77 -3.52
CA GLU A 56 24.86 47.39 -2.61
C GLU A 56 23.41 47.33 -3.12
N ASN A 57 23.20 46.95 -4.39
CA ASN A 57 21.87 46.79 -4.98
C ASN A 57 21.25 45.46 -4.53
N THR A 58 20.73 45.44 -3.31
CA THR A 58 19.89 44.34 -2.84
C THR A 58 18.65 44.25 -3.73
N PRO A 59 18.33 43.08 -4.32
CA PRO A 59 17.10 42.89 -5.07
C PRO A 59 15.89 43.37 -4.27
N SER A 60 14.97 44.06 -4.94
CA SER A 60 13.75 44.51 -4.27
C SER A 60 12.92 43.30 -3.82
N ALA A 61 12.00 43.51 -2.88
CA ALA A 61 11.05 42.47 -2.50
C ALA A 61 10.23 41.98 -3.71
N ASP A 62 9.99 42.85 -4.69
CA ASP A 62 9.27 42.52 -5.91
C ASP A 62 10.10 41.59 -6.82
N ASP A 63 11.40 41.85 -6.96
CA ASP A 63 12.32 40.99 -7.75
C ASP A 63 12.43 39.59 -7.14
N LEU A 64 12.54 39.51 -5.81
CA LEU A 64 12.57 38.23 -5.08
C LEU A 64 11.24 37.48 -5.20
N THR A 65 10.13 38.21 -5.20
CA THR A 65 8.80 37.64 -5.42
C THR A 65 8.66 37.08 -6.83
N GLN A 66 9.12 37.82 -7.86
CA GLN A 66 9.11 37.36 -9.25
C GLN A 66 10.02 36.14 -9.44
N LEU A 67 11.21 36.14 -8.84
CA LEU A 67 12.13 35.00 -8.88
C LEU A 67 11.48 33.76 -8.24
N PHE A 68 10.88 33.91 -7.06
CA PHE A 68 10.17 32.81 -6.41
C PHE A 68 9.01 32.30 -7.28
N GLN A 69 8.22 33.20 -7.85
CA GLN A 69 7.14 32.82 -8.77
C GLN A 69 7.68 32.10 -10.01
N ALA A 70 8.79 32.55 -10.58
CA ALA A 70 9.42 31.90 -11.73
C ALA A 70 9.92 30.49 -11.39
N ILE A 71 10.56 30.32 -10.22
CA ILE A 71 10.97 28.99 -9.72
C ILE A 71 9.74 28.09 -9.55
N VAL A 72 8.71 28.58 -8.85
CA VAL A 72 7.47 27.81 -8.67
C VAL A 72 6.85 27.42 -10.01
N GLN A 73 6.80 28.34 -10.98
CA GLN A 73 6.27 28.04 -12.31
C GLN A 73 7.14 27.05 -13.10
N ALA A 74 8.46 27.10 -12.94
CA ALA A 74 9.37 26.17 -13.60
C ALA A 74 9.21 24.72 -13.08
N HIS A 75 8.89 24.54 -11.80
CA HIS A 75 8.64 23.22 -11.21
C HIS A 75 7.17 22.79 -11.25
N ARG A 76 6.26 23.64 -11.74
CA ARG A 76 4.83 23.35 -11.77
C ARG A 76 4.46 22.56 -13.01
N ILE A 77 3.74 21.45 -12.81
CA ILE A 77 3.04 20.77 -13.90
C ILE A 77 1.75 21.55 -14.18
N THR A 78 1.65 22.13 -15.38
CA THR A 78 0.55 23.04 -15.75
C THR A 78 -0.62 22.35 -16.44
N GLU A 79 -0.44 21.11 -16.89
CA GLU A 79 -1.47 20.31 -17.56
C GLU A 79 -1.34 18.83 -17.19
N SER A 80 -2.46 18.09 -17.25
CA SER A 80 -2.46 16.66 -16.95
C SER A 80 -1.54 15.90 -17.90
N LYS A 81 -0.76 14.98 -17.35
CA LYS A 81 0.30 14.28 -18.10
C LYS A 81 0.23 12.79 -17.87
N THR A 82 0.52 12.04 -18.93
CA THR A 82 0.70 10.59 -18.87
C THR A 82 2.16 10.26 -19.12
N TYR A 83 2.74 9.40 -18.29
CA TYR A 83 4.06 8.83 -18.44
C TYR A 83 3.94 7.31 -18.63
N TYR A 84 4.66 6.76 -19.60
CA TYR A 84 4.65 5.34 -19.91
C TYR A 84 5.88 4.63 -19.34
N VAL A 85 5.66 3.46 -18.74
CA VAL A 85 6.70 2.60 -18.18
C VAL A 85 6.52 1.16 -18.72
N PRO A 86 7.47 0.60 -19.49
CA PRO A 86 8.60 1.29 -20.10
C PRO A 86 8.14 2.27 -21.20
N GLY A 87 8.96 3.27 -21.49
CA GLY A 87 8.72 4.22 -22.58
C GLY A 87 9.38 5.55 -22.28
N ASP A 88 8.73 6.35 -21.44
CA ASP A 88 9.26 7.62 -20.95
C ASP A 88 10.29 7.41 -19.83
N TYR A 89 10.11 6.36 -19.04
CA TYR A 89 11.03 5.92 -17.99
C TYR A 89 11.18 4.40 -18.01
N ASP A 90 12.31 3.91 -17.53
CA ASP A 90 12.57 2.46 -17.43
C ASP A 90 11.79 1.83 -16.28
N THR A 91 11.64 2.54 -15.15
CA THR A 91 10.93 2.05 -13.97
C THR A 91 9.94 3.06 -13.41
N VAL A 92 8.98 2.57 -12.62
CA VAL A 92 8.05 3.42 -11.86
C VAL A 92 8.82 4.29 -10.85
N GLN A 93 9.88 3.77 -10.24
CA GLN A 93 10.68 4.52 -9.28
C GLN A 93 11.40 5.71 -9.94
N ASP A 94 11.95 5.53 -11.14
CA ASP A 94 12.61 6.62 -11.87
C ASP A 94 11.62 7.74 -12.23
N CYS A 95 10.42 7.37 -12.68
CA CYS A 95 9.35 8.33 -12.93
C CYS A 95 8.95 9.10 -11.66
N LEU A 96 8.88 8.42 -10.51
CA LEU A 96 8.56 9.06 -9.23
C LEU A 96 9.69 9.97 -8.73
N LEU A 97 10.95 9.62 -9.00
CA LEU A 97 12.10 10.47 -8.67
C LEU A 97 12.09 11.76 -9.48
N GLU A 98 11.78 11.72 -10.78
CA GLU A 98 11.64 12.92 -11.61
C GLU A 98 10.46 13.81 -11.18
N LEU A 99 9.41 13.21 -10.62
CA LEU A 99 8.27 13.95 -10.06
C LEU A 99 8.55 14.53 -8.68
N SER A 100 9.59 14.08 -7.97
CA SER A 100 9.78 14.36 -6.54
C SER A 100 9.90 15.85 -6.17
N ASP A 101 10.36 16.68 -7.11
CA ASP A 101 10.51 18.13 -6.97
C ASP A 101 9.39 18.94 -7.63
N LYS A 102 8.41 18.27 -8.24
CA LYS A 102 7.37 18.91 -9.05
C LYS A 102 6.16 19.33 -8.21
N ILE A 103 5.63 20.51 -8.51
CA ILE A 103 4.38 21.00 -7.94
C ILE A 103 3.23 20.55 -8.84
N ILE A 104 2.29 19.78 -8.28
CA ILE A 104 1.12 19.27 -9.01
C ILE A 104 -0.15 19.90 -8.43
N PRO A 105 -0.77 20.86 -9.15
CA PRO A 105 -2.01 21.49 -8.73
C PRO A 105 -3.15 20.48 -8.56
N SER A 106 -4.12 20.80 -7.71
CA SER A 106 -5.25 19.91 -7.41
C SER A 106 -6.18 19.62 -8.60
N ASP A 107 -6.14 20.45 -9.64
CA ASP A 107 -6.89 20.33 -10.89
C ASP A 107 -6.11 19.61 -12.01
N VAL A 108 -4.88 19.17 -11.73
CA VAL A 108 -4.00 18.44 -12.65
C VAL A 108 -3.83 17.00 -12.17
N GLU A 109 -3.83 16.06 -13.11
CA GLU A 109 -3.56 14.64 -12.83
C GLU A 109 -2.29 14.18 -13.57
N VAL A 110 -1.45 13.42 -12.86
CA VAL A 110 -0.32 12.70 -13.44
C VAL A 110 -0.61 11.21 -13.40
N GLN A 111 -0.60 10.56 -14.56
CA GLN A 111 -0.77 9.12 -14.67
C GLN A 111 0.53 8.44 -15.07
N ILE A 112 0.95 7.43 -14.30
CA ILE A 112 2.03 6.51 -14.65
C ILE A 112 1.38 5.23 -15.16
N VAL A 113 1.54 4.95 -16.45
CA VAL A 113 0.93 3.81 -17.15
C VAL A 113 1.97 2.73 -17.38
N LEU A 114 1.79 1.58 -16.74
CA LEU A 114 2.60 0.41 -16.98
C LEU A 114 2.14 -0.31 -18.25
N GLY A 115 3.08 -0.62 -19.15
CA GLY A 115 2.87 -1.45 -20.32
C GLY A 115 2.51 -2.89 -19.96
N ALA A 116 1.94 -3.63 -20.89
CA ALA A 116 1.67 -5.05 -20.69
C ALA A 116 2.99 -5.84 -20.50
N GLY A 117 2.94 -6.91 -19.71
CA GLY A 117 4.09 -7.74 -19.37
C GLY A 117 4.53 -7.61 -17.91
N ASP A 118 5.74 -8.08 -17.66
CA ASP A 118 6.31 -8.16 -16.31
C ASP A 118 7.20 -6.95 -16.02
N HIS A 119 6.91 -6.29 -14.90
CA HIS A 119 7.71 -5.20 -14.34
C HIS A 119 8.36 -5.71 -13.06
N THR A 120 9.65 -5.99 -13.11
CA THR A 120 10.35 -6.60 -11.97
C THR A 120 10.85 -5.52 -11.02
N ILE A 121 10.53 -5.66 -9.74
CA ILE A 121 11.05 -4.85 -8.65
C ILE A 121 11.95 -5.75 -7.81
N ASP A 122 13.24 -5.44 -7.75
CA ASP A 122 14.16 -6.07 -6.81
C ASP A 122 14.21 -5.26 -5.51
N VAL A 123 13.56 -5.77 -4.47
CA VAL A 123 13.51 -5.06 -3.18
C VAL A 123 14.86 -5.09 -2.44
N SER A 124 15.83 -5.86 -2.91
CA SER A 124 17.20 -5.81 -2.40
C SER A 124 17.87 -4.47 -2.73
N THR A 125 17.58 -3.88 -3.88
CA THR A 125 18.05 -2.54 -4.29
C THR A 125 17.15 -1.41 -3.79
N GLY A 126 15.88 -1.71 -3.50
CA GLY A 126 14.94 -0.75 -2.90
C GLY A 126 13.49 -1.03 -3.28
N PRO A 127 12.52 -0.67 -2.42
CA PRO A 127 11.11 -0.73 -2.79
C PRO A 127 10.77 0.42 -3.75
N VAL A 128 9.60 0.34 -4.40
CA VAL A 128 9.01 1.54 -5.02
C VAL A 128 8.42 2.40 -3.89
N VAL A 129 8.97 3.60 -3.72
CA VAL A 129 8.60 4.53 -2.65
C VAL A 129 7.58 5.54 -3.17
N LEU A 130 6.36 5.43 -2.64
CA LEU A 130 5.29 6.40 -2.87
C LEU A 130 5.35 7.46 -1.78
N ASN A 131 6.09 8.53 -2.05
CA ASN A 131 6.21 9.67 -1.15
C ASN A 131 6.25 10.95 -1.98
N HIS A 132 5.13 11.66 -2.05
CA HIS A 132 5.03 12.92 -2.77
C HIS A 132 4.06 13.86 -2.07
N PRO A 133 4.40 15.16 -1.87
CA PRO A 133 3.50 16.12 -1.25
C PRO A 133 2.14 16.26 -1.95
N TYR A 134 2.14 16.05 -3.28
CA TYR A 134 0.96 16.07 -4.14
C TYR A 134 0.61 14.64 -4.64
N GLY A 135 0.87 13.62 -3.83
CA GLY A 135 0.67 12.22 -4.23
C GLY A 135 -0.77 11.91 -4.63
N SER A 136 -1.77 12.61 -4.08
CA SER A 136 -3.18 12.44 -4.44
C SER A 136 -3.49 12.74 -5.90
N GLN A 137 -2.62 13.49 -6.58
CA GLN A 137 -2.72 13.81 -8.01
C GLN A 137 -1.98 12.80 -8.89
N ILE A 138 -1.24 11.85 -8.31
CA ILE A 138 -0.44 10.86 -9.02
C ILE A 138 -1.15 9.51 -8.94
N SER A 139 -1.49 8.94 -10.10
CA SER A 139 -2.07 7.61 -10.23
C SER A 139 -1.10 6.67 -10.94
N ILE A 140 -1.10 5.39 -10.56
CA ILE A 140 -0.33 4.33 -11.22
C ILE A 140 -1.33 3.29 -11.74
N ARG A 141 -1.30 2.99 -13.04
CA ARG A 141 -2.21 2.00 -13.61
C ARG A 141 -1.51 1.04 -14.57
N GLY A 142 -1.93 -0.22 -14.55
CA GLY A 142 -1.64 -1.16 -15.61
C GLY A 142 -2.47 -0.90 -16.86
N GLN A 143 -2.24 -1.71 -17.89
CA GLN A 143 -3.16 -1.86 -19.01
C GLN A 143 -4.50 -2.44 -18.55
N ASP A 144 -5.58 -2.02 -19.22
CA ASP A 144 -6.94 -2.45 -18.95
C ASP A 144 -7.04 -4.00 -18.93
N LEU A 145 -7.86 -4.52 -18.01
CA LEU A 145 -8.06 -5.97 -17.89
C LEU A 145 -8.54 -6.58 -19.22
N LEU A 146 -7.98 -7.75 -19.56
CA LEU A 146 -8.37 -8.48 -20.77
C LEU A 146 -9.76 -9.12 -20.65
N ASN A 147 -10.26 -9.27 -19.42
CA ASN A 147 -11.53 -9.89 -19.10
C ASN A 147 -12.13 -9.25 -17.83
N ALA A 148 -13.33 -9.67 -17.45
CA ALA A 148 -13.92 -9.26 -16.17
C ALA A 148 -12.97 -9.59 -14.99
N PHE A 149 -13.02 -8.75 -13.95
CA PHE A 149 -12.23 -8.96 -12.74
C PHE A 149 -12.46 -10.38 -12.17
N PRO A 150 -11.42 -11.07 -11.66
CA PRO A 150 -11.56 -12.45 -11.23
C PRO A 150 -12.64 -12.62 -10.16
N THR A 151 -13.32 -13.76 -10.24
CA THR A 151 -14.25 -14.22 -9.21
C THR A 151 -13.58 -15.31 -8.38
N TYR A 152 -14.21 -15.71 -7.27
CA TYR A 152 -13.77 -16.87 -6.50
C TYR A 152 -13.62 -18.14 -7.33
N ALA A 153 -14.41 -18.32 -8.41
CA ALA A 153 -14.33 -19.46 -9.31
C ALA A 153 -13.10 -19.39 -10.22
N THR A 154 -12.65 -18.19 -10.57
CA THR A 154 -11.41 -17.98 -11.34
C THR A 154 -10.18 -18.50 -10.61
N VAL A 155 -10.20 -18.40 -9.27
CA VAL A 155 -9.08 -18.76 -8.40
C VAL A 155 -9.38 -19.95 -7.51
N ASP A 156 -10.41 -20.75 -7.83
CA ASP A 156 -10.77 -21.93 -7.04
C ASP A 156 -9.86 -23.14 -7.33
N ASN A 157 -8.56 -22.96 -7.09
CA ASN A 157 -7.57 -24.00 -7.27
C ASN A 157 -6.54 -23.95 -6.15
N ALA A 158 -6.18 -25.11 -5.60
CA ALA A 158 -5.25 -25.19 -4.47
C ALA A 158 -3.78 -24.88 -4.84
N THR A 159 -3.42 -24.82 -6.12
CA THR A 159 -2.03 -24.61 -6.54
C THR A 159 -1.77 -23.17 -6.96
N ALA A 160 -0.75 -22.55 -6.36
CA ALA A 160 -0.36 -21.17 -6.66
C ALA A 160 -0.09 -20.96 -8.16
N ALA A 161 0.65 -21.87 -8.79
CA ALA A 161 0.98 -21.78 -10.21
C ALA A 161 -0.25 -21.75 -11.14
N THR A 162 -1.29 -22.53 -10.84
CA THR A 162 -2.52 -22.54 -11.65
C THR A 162 -3.32 -21.27 -11.44
N VAL A 163 -3.42 -20.80 -10.19
CA VAL A 163 -4.07 -19.52 -9.87
C VAL A 163 -3.35 -18.36 -10.58
N GLU A 164 -2.02 -18.32 -10.54
CA GLU A 164 -1.24 -17.31 -11.25
C GLU A 164 -1.51 -17.33 -12.75
N ALA A 165 -1.56 -18.52 -13.38
CA ALA A 165 -1.87 -18.65 -14.80
C ALA A 165 -3.26 -18.08 -15.15
N SER A 166 -4.28 -18.37 -14.34
CA SER A 166 -5.63 -17.80 -14.49
C SER A 166 -5.64 -16.27 -14.34
N LEU A 167 -4.90 -15.74 -13.37
CA LEU A 167 -4.80 -14.30 -13.15
C LEU A 167 -4.09 -13.61 -14.32
N ARG A 168 -3.00 -14.18 -14.84
CA ARG A 168 -2.26 -13.63 -15.99
C ARG A 168 -3.08 -13.60 -17.29
N ALA A 169 -4.09 -14.45 -17.41
CA ALA A 169 -5.04 -14.40 -18.53
C ALA A 169 -6.02 -13.21 -18.44
N ILE A 170 -6.08 -12.52 -17.30
CA ILE A 170 -6.98 -11.39 -17.03
C ILE A 170 -6.18 -10.10 -16.87
N PHE A 171 -5.09 -10.14 -16.12
CA PHE A 171 -4.20 -9.00 -15.87
C PHE A 171 -3.06 -8.99 -16.88
N PRO A 172 -3.10 -8.11 -17.90
CA PRO A 172 -2.01 -7.99 -18.87
C PRO A 172 -0.74 -7.39 -18.25
N THR A 173 -0.88 -6.61 -17.17
CA THR A 173 0.23 -5.98 -16.46
C THR A 173 0.50 -6.70 -15.16
N ARG A 174 1.76 -7.09 -14.96
CA ARG A 174 2.21 -7.74 -13.74
C ARG A 174 3.40 -7.01 -13.15
N ILE A 175 3.36 -6.79 -11.84
CA ILE A 175 4.52 -6.40 -11.05
C ILE A 175 5.05 -7.64 -10.35
N VAL A 176 6.31 -7.96 -10.58
CA VAL A 176 7.00 -9.12 -9.97
C VAL A 176 7.98 -8.61 -8.92
N VAL A 177 7.73 -8.94 -7.66
CA VAL A 177 8.56 -8.51 -6.53
C VAL A 177 9.55 -9.63 -6.18
N THR A 178 10.83 -9.31 -6.16
CA THR A 178 11.95 -10.24 -5.90
C THR A 178 12.86 -9.69 -4.79
N GLY A 179 13.67 -10.54 -4.15
CA GLY A 179 14.57 -10.14 -3.06
C GLY A 179 14.06 -10.49 -1.65
N ALA A 180 14.94 -10.59 -0.64
CA ALA A 180 14.63 -11.40 0.54
C ALA A 180 13.69 -10.79 1.60
N VAL A 181 13.64 -9.47 1.80
CA VAL A 181 12.85 -8.85 2.89
C VAL A 181 12.63 -7.36 2.62
N LYS A 182 11.46 -6.97 2.09
CA LYS A 182 10.93 -5.58 2.02
C LYS A 182 9.55 -5.60 1.37
N ALA A 183 8.88 -4.45 1.31
CA ALA A 183 7.66 -4.32 0.52
C ALA A 183 8.00 -4.08 -0.96
N GLY A 184 7.18 -4.58 -1.90
CA GLY A 184 7.31 -4.20 -3.31
C GLY A 184 7.02 -2.71 -3.50
N PHE A 185 5.86 -2.29 -2.98
CA PHE A 185 5.47 -0.89 -2.87
C PHE A 185 5.43 -0.45 -1.42
N TYR A 186 5.91 0.76 -1.19
CA TYR A 186 6.04 1.33 0.13
C TYR A 186 5.57 2.78 0.15
N MET A 187 4.51 3.08 0.89
CA MET A 187 3.98 4.44 1.01
C MET A 187 4.33 5.06 2.36
N THR A 188 5.07 6.17 2.34
CA THR A 188 5.50 6.92 3.53
C THR A 188 5.01 8.35 3.47
N GLY A 189 3.87 8.61 4.13
CA GLY A 189 3.30 9.96 4.24
C GLY A 189 2.55 10.43 2.99
N GLY A 190 1.62 11.36 3.20
CA GLY A 190 0.74 11.89 2.15
C GLY A 190 -0.30 10.87 1.65
N GLY A 191 -1.32 11.38 0.96
CA GLY A 191 -2.18 10.53 0.15
C GLY A 191 -1.50 10.24 -1.19
N PHE A 192 -1.71 9.06 -1.74
CA PHE A 192 -1.42 8.74 -3.14
C PHE A 192 -2.74 8.60 -3.90
N GLY A 193 -2.73 8.83 -5.22
CA GLY A 193 -3.92 8.69 -6.05
C GLY A 193 -4.37 7.24 -6.18
N THR A 194 -4.75 6.84 -7.39
CA THR A 194 -5.30 5.51 -7.63
C THR A 194 -4.22 4.56 -8.14
N ILE A 195 -4.21 3.34 -7.59
CA ILE A 195 -3.40 2.22 -8.07
C ILE A 195 -4.34 1.18 -8.66
N LYS A 196 -4.18 0.88 -9.96
CA LYS A 196 -5.23 0.20 -10.72
C LYS A 196 -4.75 -0.83 -11.74
N ASP A 197 -5.54 -1.89 -11.92
CA ASP A 197 -5.40 -2.90 -13.00
C ASP A 197 -4.04 -3.62 -13.01
N ILE A 198 -3.54 -3.97 -11.82
CA ILE A 198 -2.22 -4.60 -11.65
C ILE A 198 -2.34 -5.92 -10.90
N LEU A 199 -1.70 -6.96 -11.44
CA LEU A 199 -1.38 -8.18 -10.70
C LEU A 199 -0.01 -8.02 -10.03
N PHE A 200 0.02 -8.07 -8.71
CA PHE A 200 1.24 -8.12 -7.90
C PHE A 200 1.58 -9.57 -7.59
N VAL A 201 2.78 -10.01 -7.95
CA VAL A 201 3.28 -11.37 -7.68
C VAL A 201 4.57 -11.28 -6.89
N GLY A 202 4.65 -12.00 -5.77
CA GLY A 202 5.85 -12.12 -4.96
C GLY A 202 6.49 -13.50 -5.03
N ASP A 203 7.51 -13.66 -4.19
CA ASP A 203 8.09 -14.95 -3.85
C ASP A 203 7.66 -15.37 -2.45
N LYS A 204 6.94 -16.49 -2.36
CA LYS A 204 6.41 -17.04 -1.11
C LYS A 204 7.50 -17.45 -0.12
N THR A 205 8.71 -17.69 -0.61
CA THR A 205 9.87 -18.07 0.20
C THR A 205 10.62 -16.86 0.75
N ALA A 206 10.39 -15.66 0.19
CA ALA A 206 10.98 -14.42 0.64
C ALA A 206 10.01 -13.66 1.56
N GLY A 207 10.48 -13.04 2.65
CA GLY A 207 9.65 -12.37 3.67
C GLY A 207 8.96 -11.07 3.20
N GLN A 208 8.71 -10.94 1.92
CA GLN A 208 8.19 -9.75 1.24
C GLN A 208 6.72 -9.48 1.56
N VAL A 209 6.37 -8.20 1.59
CA VAL A 209 4.98 -7.72 1.53
C VAL A 209 4.72 -7.22 0.11
N GLY A 210 3.54 -7.50 -0.46
CA GLY A 210 3.23 -6.99 -1.80
C GLY A 210 3.15 -5.48 -1.82
N PHE A 211 2.26 -4.95 -0.97
CA PHE A 211 2.04 -3.54 -0.82
C PHE A 211 1.97 -3.16 0.65
N LEU A 212 2.84 -2.25 1.08
CA LEU A 212 2.88 -1.72 2.44
C LEU A 212 2.51 -0.24 2.46
N ILE A 213 1.49 0.07 3.24
CA ILE A 213 1.04 1.44 3.50
C ILE A 213 1.31 1.77 4.96
N GLY A 214 2.01 2.87 5.20
CA GLY A 214 2.44 3.29 6.54
C GLY A 214 3.82 2.74 6.89
N ASP A 215 4.59 3.56 7.59
CA ASP A 215 5.98 3.25 7.92
C ASP A 215 6.09 2.36 9.15
N TRP A 216 6.55 1.12 8.95
CA TRP A 216 6.79 0.17 10.04
C TRP A 216 7.95 0.56 10.95
N LEU A 217 8.99 1.17 10.39
CA LEU A 217 10.24 1.46 11.08
C LEU A 217 10.13 2.76 11.88
N ASN A 218 9.48 3.78 11.31
CA ASN A 218 9.35 5.09 11.92
C ASN A 218 8.02 5.28 12.66
N GLN A 219 7.06 4.36 12.51
CA GLN A 219 5.70 4.46 13.09
C GLN A 219 4.97 5.74 12.67
N ILE A 220 5.23 6.20 11.45
CA ILE A 220 4.62 7.39 10.86
C ILE A 220 3.64 6.93 9.79
N GLY A 221 2.38 7.38 9.85
CA GLY A 221 1.42 7.12 8.80
C GLY A 221 0.13 7.92 8.96
N THR A 222 -0.20 8.71 7.94
CA THR A 222 -1.57 9.10 7.59
C THR A 222 -1.68 8.94 6.08
N GLY A 223 -1.37 7.73 5.61
CA GLY A 223 -1.40 7.39 4.20
C GLY A 223 -2.82 7.11 3.75
N TYR A 224 -3.26 7.69 2.63
CA TYR A 224 -4.53 7.34 2.00
C TYR A 224 -4.32 7.04 0.52
N THR A 225 -4.86 5.94 0.02
CA THR A 225 -4.82 5.63 -1.42
C THR A 225 -6.06 4.85 -1.85
N ARG A 226 -6.30 4.84 -3.16
CA ARG A 226 -7.32 4.00 -3.78
C ARG A 226 -6.66 2.83 -4.49
N ILE A 227 -7.15 1.62 -4.22
CA ILE A 227 -6.68 0.40 -4.90
C ILE A 227 -7.84 -0.22 -5.68
N GLU A 228 -7.78 -0.16 -7.00
CA GLU A 228 -8.86 -0.64 -7.87
C GLU A 228 -8.39 -1.82 -8.70
N GLN A 229 -9.17 -2.89 -8.77
CA GLN A 229 -8.92 -4.00 -9.69
C GLN A 229 -7.47 -4.51 -9.57
N CYS A 230 -7.02 -4.77 -8.35
CA CYS A 230 -5.67 -5.25 -8.08
C CYS A 230 -5.70 -6.62 -7.42
N TRP A 231 -4.66 -7.42 -7.67
CA TRP A 231 -4.53 -8.75 -7.07
C TRP A 231 -3.14 -8.99 -6.47
N PHE A 232 -3.07 -9.53 -5.26
CA PHE A 232 -1.82 -9.82 -4.55
C PHE A 232 -1.59 -11.33 -4.39
N HIS A 233 -0.58 -11.86 -5.08
CA HIS A 233 -0.37 -13.30 -5.19
C HIS A 233 1.02 -13.72 -4.71
N ASN A 234 1.06 -14.79 -3.91
CA ASN A 234 2.28 -15.56 -3.62
C ASN A 234 3.40 -14.77 -2.90
N PHE A 235 3.05 -13.83 -2.01
CA PHE A 235 4.03 -13.13 -1.17
C PHE A 235 4.42 -13.97 0.05
N GLY A 236 5.69 -13.97 0.46
CA GLY A 236 6.10 -14.69 1.66
C GLY A 236 5.78 -14.00 2.98
N ASN A 237 5.07 -12.88 2.94
CA ASN A 237 4.34 -12.31 4.07
C ASN A 237 2.88 -12.05 3.69
N THR A 238 2.48 -10.78 3.57
CA THR A 238 1.09 -10.34 3.39
C THR A 238 0.93 -9.71 2.01
N GLY A 239 -0.20 -9.92 1.36
CA GLY A 239 -0.50 -9.30 0.06
C GLY A 239 -0.57 -7.77 0.17
N LEU A 240 -1.57 -7.27 0.89
CA LEU A 240 -1.75 -5.84 1.19
C LEU A 240 -1.73 -5.62 2.71
N ARG A 241 -0.81 -4.77 3.18
CA ARG A 241 -0.65 -4.40 4.58
C ARG A 241 -0.80 -2.91 4.78
N ILE A 242 -1.67 -2.53 5.71
CA ILE A 242 -1.99 -1.14 6.05
C ILE A 242 -1.71 -0.96 7.54
N ASN A 243 -0.79 -0.07 7.87
CA ASN A 243 -0.36 0.18 9.23
C ASN A 243 -0.39 1.68 9.57
N TYR A 244 -0.41 1.97 10.88
CA TYR A 244 -0.20 3.28 11.48
C TYR A 244 -1.15 4.33 10.91
N ALA A 245 -2.40 4.32 11.37
CA ALA A 245 -3.42 5.33 11.06
C ALA A 245 -3.60 5.62 9.57
N SER A 246 -3.32 4.63 8.72
CA SER A 246 -3.45 4.75 7.27
C SER A 246 -4.72 4.06 6.79
N ALA A 247 -5.20 4.46 5.61
CA ALA A 247 -6.46 3.98 5.07
C ALA A 247 -6.38 3.64 3.58
N VAL A 248 -7.11 2.60 3.19
CA VAL A 248 -7.32 2.23 1.79
C VAL A 248 -8.81 2.22 1.50
N GLN A 249 -9.20 2.87 0.41
CA GLN A 249 -10.47 2.56 -0.24
C GLN A 249 -10.17 1.68 -1.45
N ALA A 250 -10.81 0.52 -1.50
CA ALA A 250 -10.55 -0.47 -2.53
C ALA A 250 -11.82 -0.82 -3.32
N TYR A 251 -11.65 -1.09 -4.60
CA TYR A 251 -12.72 -1.55 -5.48
C TYR A 251 -12.25 -2.78 -6.23
N ARG A 252 -12.85 -3.94 -5.96
CA ARG A 252 -12.46 -5.23 -6.55
C ARG A 252 -11.00 -5.57 -6.30
N VAL A 253 -10.74 -6.23 -5.17
CA VAL A 253 -9.40 -6.62 -4.75
C VAL A 253 -9.33 -8.09 -4.38
N GLY A 254 -8.20 -8.71 -4.70
CA GLY A 254 -7.97 -10.13 -4.41
C GLY A 254 -6.60 -10.38 -3.79
N ALA A 255 -6.49 -11.40 -2.94
CA ALA A 255 -5.23 -11.89 -2.43
C ALA A 255 -5.21 -13.41 -2.29
N THR A 256 -4.15 -14.06 -2.76
CA THR A 256 -4.07 -15.53 -2.76
C THR A 256 -2.67 -16.06 -2.52
N HIS A 257 -2.57 -17.22 -1.87
CA HIS A 257 -1.33 -17.97 -1.70
C HIS A 257 -0.20 -17.24 -0.96
N ASN A 258 -0.49 -16.15 -0.25
CA ASN A 258 0.50 -15.48 0.59
C ASN A 258 0.84 -16.36 1.81
N THR A 259 2.06 -16.28 2.36
CA THR A 259 2.47 -17.09 3.52
C THR A 259 1.78 -16.65 4.81
N GLN A 260 1.47 -15.35 4.96
CA GLN A 260 0.68 -14.84 6.08
C GLN A 260 -0.74 -14.51 5.61
N CYS A 261 -1.12 -13.23 5.66
CA CYS A 261 -2.48 -12.81 5.39
C CYS A 261 -2.68 -12.45 3.91
N GLY A 262 -3.92 -12.55 3.43
CA GLY A 262 -4.28 -11.86 2.19
C GLY A 262 -4.20 -10.35 2.39
N PHE A 263 -4.89 -9.88 3.42
CA PHE A 263 -5.00 -8.48 3.82
C PHE A 263 -4.76 -8.31 5.32
N LEU A 264 -4.06 -7.24 5.70
CA LEU A 264 -3.81 -6.88 7.10
C LEU A 264 -4.04 -5.38 7.31
N ALA A 265 -4.96 -5.03 8.21
CA ALA A 265 -5.09 -3.69 8.77
C ALA A 265 -4.65 -3.71 10.24
N ALA A 266 -3.63 -2.93 10.59
CA ALA A 266 -3.08 -2.88 11.95
C ALA A 266 -2.80 -1.45 12.41
N ASN A 267 -2.68 -1.26 13.73
CA ASN A 267 -2.29 0.00 14.35
C ASN A 267 -3.17 1.18 13.91
N MET A 268 -4.47 1.11 14.21
CA MET A 268 -5.47 2.15 13.91
C MET A 268 -5.72 2.38 12.41
N SER A 269 -5.52 1.36 11.58
CA SER A 269 -5.66 1.48 10.12
C SER A 269 -7.03 1.05 9.61
N GLY A 270 -7.35 1.46 8.38
CA GLY A 270 -8.65 1.20 7.74
C GLY A 270 -8.53 0.57 6.37
N ILE A 271 -9.41 -0.37 6.04
CA ILE A 271 -9.70 -0.75 4.65
C ILE A 271 -11.20 -0.79 4.41
N GLN A 272 -11.65 -0.09 3.37
CA GLN A 272 -13.04 -0.17 2.91
C GLN A 272 -13.05 -0.72 1.50
N VAL A 273 -13.70 -1.86 1.29
CA VAL A 273 -13.88 -2.48 -0.03
C VAL A 273 -15.31 -2.25 -0.52
N LEU A 274 -15.44 -1.70 -1.73
CA LEU A 274 -16.71 -1.23 -2.25
C LEU A 274 -17.51 -2.29 -3.04
N ASP A 275 -16.88 -3.37 -3.50
CA ASP A 275 -17.53 -4.38 -4.36
C ASP A 275 -17.05 -5.82 -4.10
N THR A 276 -15.95 -6.26 -4.74
CA THR A 276 -15.46 -7.63 -4.57
C THR A 276 -14.23 -7.67 -3.66
N TRP A 277 -14.25 -8.57 -2.67
CA TRP A 277 -13.12 -8.84 -1.79
C TRP A 277 -12.84 -10.34 -1.68
N ILE A 278 -11.74 -10.79 -2.29
CA ILE A 278 -11.37 -12.21 -2.30
C ILE A 278 -10.05 -12.40 -1.56
N ALA A 279 -10.02 -13.31 -0.58
CA ALA A 279 -8.80 -13.70 0.11
C ALA A 279 -8.78 -15.22 0.36
N MET A 280 -8.10 -15.97 -0.50
CA MET A 280 -8.15 -17.44 -0.51
C MET A 280 -6.76 -18.10 -0.46
N TYR A 281 -6.67 -19.28 0.14
CA TYR A 281 -5.44 -20.09 0.13
C TYR A 281 -4.22 -19.43 0.78
N ASN A 282 -4.42 -18.45 1.67
CA ASN A 282 -3.32 -17.83 2.41
C ASN A 282 -2.86 -18.72 3.58
N GLY A 283 -1.58 -18.61 3.94
CA GLY A 283 -0.94 -19.41 4.98
C GLY A 283 -1.33 -19.00 6.41
N TYR A 284 -2.12 -17.93 6.55
CA TYR A 284 -2.66 -17.47 7.83
C TYR A 284 -4.14 -17.08 7.69
N GLN A 285 -4.51 -15.80 7.87
CA GLN A 285 -5.88 -15.34 7.64
C GLN A 285 -6.13 -14.90 6.20
N GLY A 286 -7.39 -14.93 5.77
CA GLY A 286 -7.81 -14.15 4.59
C GLY A 286 -7.67 -12.65 4.86
N LEU A 287 -8.32 -12.19 5.94
CA LEU A 287 -8.26 -10.82 6.45
C LEU A 287 -7.95 -10.81 7.94
N ALA A 288 -6.93 -10.05 8.33
CA ALA A 288 -6.60 -9.75 9.72
C ALA A 288 -6.77 -8.26 10.03
N ILE A 289 -7.41 -7.97 11.15
CA ILE A 289 -7.72 -6.61 11.61
C ILE A 289 -7.31 -6.55 13.09
N THR A 290 -6.36 -5.69 13.43
CA THR A 290 -5.76 -5.66 14.79
C THR A 290 -5.47 -4.24 15.26
N ASP A 291 -5.36 -4.08 16.57
CA ASP A 291 -4.90 -2.88 17.24
C ASP A 291 -5.73 -1.64 16.88
N ASN A 292 -7.02 -1.69 17.20
CA ASN A 292 -8.02 -0.65 16.95
C ASN A 292 -8.22 -0.30 15.47
N SER A 293 -8.03 -1.28 14.58
CA SER A 293 -8.21 -1.10 13.14
C SER A 293 -9.64 -1.41 12.71
N PHE A 294 -9.98 -1.01 11.48
CA PHE A 294 -11.29 -1.18 10.90
C PHE A 294 -11.20 -1.81 9.52
N ALA A 295 -12.13 -2.71 9.21
CA ALA A 295 -12.36 -3.17 7.86
C ALA A 295 -13.84 -3.23 7.53
N GLU A 296 -14.19 -2.79 6.32
CA GLU A 296 -15.55 -2.81 5.83
C GLU A 296 -15.63 -3.37 4.42
N LEU A 297 -16.56 -4.30 4.20
CA LEU A 297 -17.07 -4.60 2.86
C LEU A 297 -18.39 -3.87 2.67
N PHE A 298 -18.36 -2.71 2.01
CA PHE A 298 -19.52 -1.82 1.89
C PHE A 298 -20.64 -2.46 1.07
N SER A 299 -20.30 -3.07 -0.07
CA SER A 299 -21.24 -3.78 -0.93
C SER A 299 -20.54 -4.90 -1.70
N GLY A 300 -21.31 -5.75 -2.40
CA GLY A 300 -20.79 -6.79 -3.28
C GLY A 300 -20.52 -8.13 -2.60
N ALA A 301 -19.45 -8.83 -3.02
CA ALA A 301 -19.17 -10.23 -2.65
C ALA A 301 -17.83 -10.37 -1.90
N GLY A 302 -17.88 -10.99 -0.72
CA GLY A 302 -16.71 -11.36 0.08
C GLY A 302 -16.46 -12.86 0.08
N ASP A 303 -15.24 -13.29 -0.22
CA ASP A 303 -14.84 -14.70 -0.22
C ASP A 303 -13.49 -14.90 0.50
N PHE A 304 -13.54 -15.47 1.70
CA PHE A 304 -12.43 -15.64 2.64
C PHE A 304 -12.24 -17.12 3.00
N ARG A 305 -12.23 -18.00 1.99
CA ARG A 305 -12.18 -19.46 2.19
C ARG A 305 -10.79 -20.06 2.01
N SER A 306 -10.62 -21.29 2.52
CA SER A 306 -9.41 -22.10 2.35
C SER A 306 -8.12 -21.46 2.85
N ASN A 307 -8.20 -20.56 3.83
CA ASN A 307 -7.04 -20.01 4.52
C ASN A 307 -6.60 -21.00 5.62
N THR A 308 -5.31 -21.05 5.92
CA THR A 308 -4.75 -22.03 6.86
C THR A 308 -5.19 -21.79 8.31
N LYS A 309 -5.62 -20.56 8.64
CA LYS A 309 -6.27 -20.24 9.91
C LYS A 309 -7.70 -19.78 9.71
N ASP A 310 -7.96 -18.49 9.88
CA ASP A 310 -9.32 -17.93 9.87
C ASP A 310 -9.61 -17.29 8.51
N GLY A 311 -10.89 -17.26 8.11
CA GLY A 311 -11.29 -16.42 6.99
C GLY A 311 -11.06 -14.94 7.32
N ILE A 312 -11.69 -14.50 8.41
CA ILE A 312 -11.59 -13.13 8.94
C ILE A 312 -11.23 -13.19 10.43
N ARG A 313 -10.31 -12.33 10.88
CA ARG A 313 -9.98 -12.15 12.30
C ARG A 313 -9.98 -10.68 12.68
N ALA A 314 -10.83 -10.31 13.63
CA ALA A 314 -10.84 -9.01 14.30
C ALA A 314 -10.34 -9.16 15.75
N ASP A 315 -9.21 -8.55 16.08
CA ASP A 315 -8.55 -8.66 17.39
C ASP A 315 -8.24 -7.28 17.97
N ASN A 316 -7.95 -7.19 19.28
CA ASN A 316 -7.54 -5.96 19.94
C ASN A 316 -8.43 -4.75 19.61
N THR A 317 -9.69 -4.83 20.03
CA THR A 317 -10.71 -3.76 19.85
C THR A 317 -10.91 -3.31 18.39
N SER A 318 -10.58 -4.18 17.43
CA SER A 318 -10.78 -3.93 16.01
C SER A 318 -12.18 -4.32 15.55
N ASN A 319 -12.60 -3.71 14.44
CA ASN A 319 -13.97 -3.82 13.95
C ASN A 319 -13.99 -4.34 12.51
N PHE A 320 -14.82 -5.36 12.27
CA PHE A 320 -15.20 -5.78 10.93
C PHE A 320 -16.69 -5.51 10.68
N GLN A 321 -17.01 -4.99 9.50
CA GLN A 321 -18.38 -4.84 9.04
C GLN A 321 -18.50 -5.34 7.60
N SER A 322 -19.55 -6.12 7.34
CA SER A 322 -20.09 -6.25 5.98
C SER A 322 -21.33 -5.39 5.87
N GLY A 323 -21.62 -4.84 4.69
CA GLY A 323 -22.81 -4.05 4.35
C GLY A 323 -23.64 -4.66 3.20
N GLY A 324 -23.14 -5.72 2.55
CA GLY A 324 -23.76 -6.32 1.38
C GLY A 324 -24.85 -7.35 1.68
N ALA A 325 -25.80 -7.49 0.75
CA ALA A 325 -26.83 -8.55 0.77
C ALA A 325 -26.28 -9.94 0.38
N THR A 326 -25.10 -9.99 -0.24
CA THR A 326 -24.45 -11.25 -0.61
C THR A 326 -23.80 -11.87 0.62
N ALA A 327 -24.00 -13.17 0.81
CA ALA A 327 -23.36 -13.88 1.92
C ALA A 327 -21.82 -13.87 1.81
N LEU A 328 -21.17 -13.54 2.93
CA LEU A 328 -19.73 -13.70 3.11
C LEU A 328 -19.38 -15.17 3.14
N ARG A 329 -18.56 -15.64 2.20
CA ARG A 329 -18.11 -17.03 2.18
C ARG A 329 -16.87 -17.20 3.04
N CYS A 330 -17.01 -17.82 4.20
CA CYS A 330 -15.91 -18.05 5.13
C CYS A 330 -15.85 -19.54 5.50
N LYS A 331 -15.55 -20.38 4.51
CA LYS A 331 -15.60 -21.85 4.64
C LYS A 331 -14.26 -22.52 4.40
N ALA A 332 -14.16 -23.79 4.83
CA ALA A 332 -12.98 -24.62 4.64
C ALA A 332 -11.67 -24.00 5.16
N ASN A 333 -11.76 -23.12 6.15
CA ASN A 333 -10.61 -22.52 6.80
C ASN A 333 -10.05 -23.48 7.87
N GLY A 334 -8.74 -23.41 8.10
CA GLY A 334 -8.04 -24.33 9.00
C GLY A 334 -8.41 -24.17 10.47
N THR A 335 -9.00 -23.04 10.86
CA THR A 335 -9.61 -22.82 12.18
C THR A 335 -11.07 -22.38 12.05
N TYR A 336 -11.35 -21.07 12.08
CA TYR A 336 -12.71 -20.54 12.06
C TYR A 336 -13.06 -19.82 10.75
N GLY A 337 -14.35 -19.68 10.47
CA GLY A 337 -14.79 -18.76 9.43
C GLY A 337 -14.47 -17.31 9.81
N ILE A 338 -14.97 -16.90 10.99
CA ILE A 338 -14.75 -15.56 11.56
C ILE A 338 -14.37 -15.69 13.04
N THR A 339 -13.31 -14.99 13.44
CA THR A 339 -12.88 -14.84 14.84
C THR A 339 -12.95 -13.38 15.26
N ALA A 340 -13.60 -13.10 16.39
CA ALA A 340 -13.51 -11.83 17.12
C ALA A 340 -12.89 -12.08 18.50
N SER A 341 -11.87 -11.30 18.86
CA SER A 341 -11.06 -11.52 20.06
C SER A 341 -10.63 -10.21 20.71
N GLN A 342 -10.35 -10.23 22.02
CA GLN A 342 -9.78 -9.11 22.79
C GLN A 342 -10.54 -7.79 22.57
N GLY A 343 -11.85 -7.81 22.81
CA GLY A 343 -12.73 -6.66 22.58
C GLY A 343 -13.08 -6.38 21.12
N GLY A 344 -12.65 -7.23 20.18
CA GLY A 344 -12.99 -7.11 18.77
C GLY A 344 -14.49 -7.26 18.50
N PHE A 345 -14.93 -6.67 17.40
CA PHE A 345 -16.32 -6.69 16.96
C PHE A 345 -16.44 -7.12 15.50
N ALA A 346 -17.46 -7.92 15.19
CA ALA A 346 -17.82 -8.26 13.82
C ALA A 346 -19.33 -8.15 13.57
N LEU A 347 -19.71 -7.32 12.59
CA LEU A 347 -21.08 -7.23 12.07
C LEU A 347 -21.17 -7.89 10.70
N VAL A 348 -21.99 -8.95 10.61
CA VAL A 348 -22.14 -9.80 9.43
C VAL A 348 -23.60 -9.87 9.02
N TYR A 349 -23.98 -9.27 7.89
CA TYR A 349 -25.39 -9.32 7.45
C TYR A 349 -25.82 -10.69 6.94
N ALA A 350 -24.96 -11.37 6.18
CA ALA A 350 -25.23 -12.69 5.65
C ALA A 350 -23.95 -13.53 5.67
N TYR A 351 -24.02 -14.71 6.28
CA TYR A 351 -22.89 -15.64 6.44
C TYR A 351 -23.09 -16.92 5.62
N ASP A 352 -22.07 -17.37 4.88
CA ASP A 352 -21.98 -18.69 4.24
C ASP A 352 -20.72 -19.40 4.76
N GLY A 353 -20.92 -20.22 5.78
CA GLY A 353 -19.84 -20.97 6.42
C GLY A 353 -19.89 -22.46 6.11
N GLY A 354 -19.33 -23.24 7.03
CA GLY A 354 -19.26 -24.69 6.95
C GLY A 354 -17.84 -25.18 6.67
N THR A 355 -17.62 -26.44 7.06
CA THR A 355 -16.38 -27.19 6.82
C THR A 355 -15.10 -26.55 7.39
N ASN A 356 -15.21 -25.56 8.28
CA ASN A 356 -14.11 -25.00 9.04
C ASN A 356 -13.70 -25.98 10.14
N THR A 357 -12.40 -26.18 10.38
CA THR A 357 -11.91 -27.27 11.27
C THR A 357 -12.34 -27.09 12.73
N SER A 358 -12.36 -25.85 13.23
CA SER A 358 -12.63 -25.54 14.65
C SER A 358 -14.04 -25.00 14.90
N GLY A 359 -14.73 -24.58 13.85
CA GLY A 359 -16.08 -24.01 13.92
C GLY A 359 -16.26 -22.82 12.98
N ASP A 360 -17.43 -22.21 12.96
CA ASP A 360 -17.71 -21.10 12.05
C ASP A 360 -17.40 -19.75 12.69
N LEU A 361 -17.90 -19.52 13.90
CA LEU A 361 -17.85 -18.22 14.56
C LEU A 361 -17.25 -18.38 15.97
N LEU A 362 -16.15 -17.67 16.24
CA LEU A 362 -15.50 -17.62 17.57
C LEU A 362 -15.45 -16.20 18.13
N ALA A 363 -16.23 -15.91 19.17
CA ALA A 363 -16.07 -14.70 19.98
C ALA A 363 -15.40 -15.04 21.32
N GLN A 364 -14.35 -14.33 21.69
CA GLN A 364 -13.63 -14.56 22.94
C GLN A 364 -13.00 -13.28 23.54
N ILE A 365 -12.76 -13.28 24.85
CA ILE A 365 -12.08 -12.18 25.57
C ILE A 365 -12.78 -10.83 25.35
N GLY A 366 -14.04 -10.73 25.79
CA GLY A 366 -14.85 -9.51 25.68
C GLY A 366 -15.27 -9.12 24.27
N ALA A 367 -15.13 -10.02 23.28
CA ALA A 367 -15.50 -9.76 21.90
C ALA A 367 -17.00 -9.96 21.65
N THR A 368 -17.53 -9.27 20.64
CA THR A 368 -18.94 -9.38 20.24
C THR A 368 -19.07 -9.63 18.74
N MET A 369 -19.99 -10.50 18.34
CA MET A 369 -20.42 -10.61 16.95
C MET A 369 -21.92 -10.46 16.82
N ASP A 370 -22.34 -9.85 15.72
CA ASP A 370 -23.73 -9.80 15.28
C ASP A 370 -23.81 -10.41 13.87
N VAL A 371 -24.54 -11.51 13.76
CA VAL A 371 -24.80 -12.21 12.50
C VAL A 371 -26.30 -12.16 12.21
N SER A 372 -26.70 -11.27 11.31
CA SER A 372 -28.12 -10.99 11.04
C SER A 372 -28.79 -12.03 10.13
N GLY A 373 -28.01 -12.86 9.44
CA GLY A 373 -28.52 -13.87 8.52
C GLY A 373 -27.45 -14.88 8.14
N SER A 374 -27.88 -16.09 7.78
CA SER A 374 -26.95 -17.16 7.40
C SER A 374 -27.56 -18.11 6.39
N VAL A 375 -26.76 -18.51 5.39
CA VAL A 375 -27.10 -19.51 4.37
C VAL A 375 -27.00 -20.92 4.94
N THR A 376 -26.05 -21.13 5.85
CA THR A 376 -25.83 -22.39 6.58
C THR A 376 -26.11 -22.19 8.07
N THR A 377 -26.37 -23.22 8.86
CA THR A 377 -26.40 -23.07 10.33
C THR A 377 -24.95 -22.98 10.86
N PRO A 378 -24.47 -21.82 11.34
CA PRO A 378 -23.10 -21.70 11.80
C PRO A 378 -22.91 -22.42 13.14
N THR A 379 -21.75 -23.01 13.32
CA THR A 379 -21.27 -23.46 14.63
C THR A 379 -20.65 -22.28 15.38
N CYS A 380 -21.19 -21.98 16.57
CA CYS A 380 -20.81 -20.79 17.35
C CYS A 380 -20.10 -21.15 18.66
N SER A 381 -19.05 -20.41 19.00
CA SER A 381 -18.41 -20.43 20.31
C SER A 381 -18.20 -18.98 20.81
N PRO A 382 -18.92 -18.52 21.85
CA PRO A 382 -19.94 -19.25 22.61
C PRO A 382 -21.17 -19.60 21.77
N THR A 383 -22.04 -20.46 22.30
CA THR A 383 -23.34 -20.75 21.68
C THR A 383 -24.08 -19.44 21.38
N ALA A 384 -24.72 -19.38 20.22
CA ALA A 384 -25.47 -18.20 19.80
C ALA A 384 -26.47 -17.78 20.88
N ASN A 385 -26.57 -16.47 21.07
CA ASN A 385 -27.42 -15.80 22.05
C ASN A 385 -27.10 -16.15 23.53
N ALA A 386 -25.91 -16.67 23.82
CA ALA A 386 -25.40 -16.92 25.17
C ALA A 386 -24.05 -16.21 25.40
N SER A 387 -23.81 -15.76 26.64
CA SER A 387 -22.51 -15.26 27.04
C SER A 387 -21.57 -16.42 27.39
N GLY A 388 -20.32 -16.32 26.97
CA GLY A 388 -19.28 -17.31 27.27
C GLY A 388 -17.90 -16.79 26.85
N ASN A 389 -16.87 -17.64 26.92
CA ASN A 389 -15.50 -17.28 26.51
C ASN A 389 -15.04 -15.89 27.03
N GLN A 390 -15.10 -15.70 28.36
CA GLN A 390 -14.71 -14.46 29.02
C GLN A 390 -15.56 -13.24 28.58
N ASN A 391 -16.85 -13.27 28.89
CA ASN A 391 -17.82 -12.18 28.60
C ASN A 391 -17.95 -11.82 27.11
N SER A 392 -17.81 -12.81 26.24
CA SER A 392 -18.02 -12.65 24.81
C SER A 392 -19.41 -13.10 24.41
N TYR A 393 -19.90 -12.61 23.27
CA TYR A 393 -21.26 -12.86 22.82
C TYR A 393 -21.36 -12.96 21.30
N ILE A 394 -22.25 -13.82 20.82
CA ILE A 394 -22.63 -13.91 19.41
C ILE A 394 -24.15 -13.76 19.32
N TYR A 395 -24.60 -12.65 18.74
CA TYR A 395 -25.99 -12.47 18.33
C TYR A 395 -26.19 -13.19 17.00
N SER A 396 -27.19 -14.06 16.94
CA SER A 396 -27.64 -14.68 15.69
C SER A 396 -29.14 -14.58 15.63
N HIS A 397 -29.63 -13.96 14.55
CA HIS A 397 -31.04 -13.68 14.32
C HIS A 397 -31.71 -14.67 13.37
#